data_AF-A0A392NHE1-F1
#
_entry.id   AF-A0A392NHE1-F1
#
_cell.length_a   1.000
_cell.length_b   1.000
_cell.length_c   1.000
_cell.angle_alpha   90.00
_cell.angle_beta   90.00
_cell.angle_gamma   90.00
#
_symmetry.space_group_name_H-M   'P 1'
#
loop_
_entity.id
_entity.type
_entity.pdbx_description
1 polymer ?
#
loop_
_entity_poly.entity_id
_entity_poly.type
_entity_poly.pdbx_seq_one_letter_code
_entity_poly.pdbx_strand_id
1 'polypeptide(L)'
;IGTGHNIPLWGSRWLIDGSTLTKPTNVAVDFNNMKVSDILDINMKQWNTNLITNMLGVQEGSKILQTPLFDSVSQDKIIWRFEKNGKYSVKSAYRYCIEDTLDISHLQVQGDWRLIWRIKAPPKIKNFMWRLCRNCIPTRTRLLQKGVNCPNNCVLCDEEAEDNLHILIYCDTIKQVWHRTGLWNTIQSRASNNTNMDVLVFSILQVLSAKQSSLFAVVLWSIWQSRNNKLWRSQAETATTVYHRACTVLTDWQMAQEEHKKSITRQQQPTESRWSKPSMGRYKCNIDASFSPGLNKVGIGTCIRDNQGSFVLAKTEWISPMCDVEMGEAQGLLRAFKWVRDLQLEVVDFELDAKT
;
A
#
# COMPACT_ATOMS: atom_id res chain seq x y z
N ILE A 1 -13.69 -16.89 -15.02
CA ILE A 1 -14.43 -18.18 -14.98
C ILE A 1 -13.98 -19.05 -16.15
N GLY A 2 -13.74 -20.34 -15.89
CA GLY A 2 -13.40 -21.35 -16.89
C GLY A 2 -14.67 -22.00 -17.43
N THR A 3 -14.93 -23.24 -17.05
CA THR A 3 -16.10 -24.00 -17.53
C THR A 3 -17.37 -23.72 -16.74
N GLY A 4 -17.26 -23.29 -15.48
CA GLY A 4 -18.39 -23.02 -14.60
C GLY A 4 -19.09 -24.25 -14.01
N HIS A 5 -18.79 -25.49 -14.45
CA HIS A 5 -19.50 -26.71 -14.03
C HIS A 5 -19.40 -26.99 -12.52
N ASN A 6 -18.26 -26.66 -11.92
CA ASN A 6 -17.99 -26.93 -10.51
C ASN A 6 -18.37 -25.77 -9.60
N ILE A 7 -18.92 -24.68 -10.14
CA ILE A 7 -19.24 -23.48 -9.38
C ILE A 7 -20.77 -23.40 -9.23
N PRO A 8 -21.31 -23.54 -8.01
CA PRO A 8 -22.72 -23.28 -7.76
C PRO A 8 -23.06 -21.84 -8.14
N LEU A 9 -24.20 -21.65 -8.81
CA LEU A 9 -24.66 -20.32 -9.19
C LEU A 9 -24.96 -19.48 -7.95
N TRP A 10 -25.63 -20.09 -6.98
CA TRP A 10 -26.14 -19.46 -5.76
C TRP A 10 -25.16 -19.58 -4.59
N GLY A 11 -25.08 -18.55 -3.76
CA GLY A 11 -24.33 -18.56 -2.48
C GLY A 11 -22.81 -18.64 -2.60
N SER A 12 -22.27 -18.75 -3.83
CA SER A 12 -20.83 -18.80 -4.09
C SER A 12 -20.29 -17.43 -4.53
N ARG A 13 -19.08 -17.09 -4.10
CA ARG A 13 -18.41 -15.80 -4.41
C ARG A 13 -17.58 -15.89 -5.69
N TRP A 14 -18.26 -16.01 -6.82
CA TRP A 14 -17.62 -16.13 -8.14
C TRP A 14 -17.73 -14.87 -9.00
N LEU A 15 -18.54 -13.90 -8.57
CA LEU A 15 -18.64 -12.57 -9.19
C LEU A 15 -17.35 -11.78 -9.03
N ILE A 16 -17.08 -10.87 -9.97
CA ILE A 16 -15.86 -10.04 -9.97
C ILE A 16 -15.73 -9.16 -8.73
N ASP A 17 -16.85 -8.69 -8.18
CA ASP A 17 -16.90 -7.90 -6.94
C ASP A 17 -16.86 -8.77 -5.68
N GLY A 18 -16.77 -10.10 -5.84
CA GLY A 18 -16.78 -11.14 -4.82
C GLY A 18 -18.04 -11.17 -3.94
N SER A 19 -19.13 -10.56 -4.39
CA SER A 19 -20.45 -10.71 -3.78
C SER A 19 -21.03 -12.10 -4.09
N THR A 20 -22.07 -12.49 -3.34
CA THR A 20 -22.82 -13.73 -3.57
C THR A 20 -24.16 -13.41 -4.20
N LEU A 21 -24.56 -14.22 -5.19
CA LEU A 21 -25.94 -14.20 -5.68
C LEU A 21 -26.85 -14.96 -4.72
N THR A 22 -27.90 -14.30 -4.28
CA THR A 22 -28.99 -14.92 -3.55
C THR A 22 -30.05 -15.40 -4.52
N LYS A 23 -30.65 -16.56 -4.23
CA LYS A 23 -31.75 -17.10 -5.02
C LYS A 23 -32.97 -16.18 -4.89
N PRO A 24 -33.54 -15.67 -5.99
CA PRO A 24 -34.81 -14.95 -5.94
C PRO A 24 -35.98 -15.88 -5.58
N THR A 25 -36.95 -15.37 -4.82
CA THR A 25 -38.12 -16.14 -4.33
C THR A 25 -39.03 -16.67 -5.44
N ASN A 26 -38.98 -16.06 -6.63
CA ASN A 26 -39.76 -16.39 -7.82
C ASN A 26 -39.12 -17.48 -8.71
N VAL A 27 -37.91 -17.96 -8.37
CA VAL A 27 -37.25 -19.02 -9.14
C VAL A 27 -37.72 -20.39 -8.64
N ALA A 28 -38.25 -21.22 -9.56
CA ALA A 28 -38.79 -22.55 -9.25
C ALA A 28 -37.78 -23.43 -8.49
N VAL A 29 -38.29 -24.40 -7.72
CA VAL A 29 -37.48 -25.30 -6.87
C VAL A 29 -36.47 -26.11 -7.69
N ASP A 30 -36.80 -26.42 -8.94
CA ASP A 30 -35.98 -27.22 -9.85
C ASP A 30 -34.66 -26.55 -10.24
N PHE A 31 -34.51 -25.24 -10.03
CA PHE A 31 -33.28 -24.48 -10.30
C PHE A 31 -32.35 -24.32 -9.09
N ASN A 32 -32.57 -25.09 -8.01
CA ASN A 32 -31.76 -25.03 -6.79
C ASN A 32 -30.28 -25.39 -7.03
N ASN A 33 -30.00 -26.28 -7.97
CA ASN A 33 -28.66 -26.84 -8.20
C ASN A 33 -27.94 -26.24 -9.41
N MET A 34 -28.40 -25.09 -9.89
CA MET A 34 -27.78 -24.43 -11.03
C MET A 34 -26.30 -24.17 -10.80
N LYS A 35 -25.54 -24.32 -11.87
CA LYS A 35 -24.11 -24.03 -11.97
C LYS A 35 -23.90 -22.78 -12.82
N VAL A 36 -22.72 -22.18 -12.70
CA VAL A 36 -22.34 -21.05 -13.55
C VAL A 36 -22.30 -21.46 -15.03
N SER A 37 -22.05 -22.74 -15.33
CA SER A 37 -22.14 -23.30 -16.69
C SER A 37 -23.54 -23.16 -17.30
N ASP A 38 -24.61 -23.16 -16.50
CA ASP A 38 -25.99 -23.18 -17.02
C ASP A 38 -26.43 -21.81 -17.58
N ILE A 39 -25.72 -20.75 -17.21
CA ILE A 39 -25.92 -19.39 -17.70
C ILE A 39 -24.81 -18.93 -18.65
N LEU A 40 -23.89 -19.84 -19.00
CA LEU A 40 -22.74 -19.60 -19.84
C LEU A 40 -22.90 -20.38 -21.15
N ASP A 41 -22.80 -19.69 -22.28
CA ASP A 41 -22.55 -20.38 -23.53
C ASP A 41 -21.07 -20.78 -23.59
N ILE A 42 -20.79 -22.06 -23.34
CA ILE A 42 -19.43 -22.59 -23.24
C ILE A 42 -18.71 -22.52 -24.60
N ASN A 43 -19.43 -22.73 -25.70
CA ASN A 43 -18.84 -22.76 -27.04
C ASN A 43 -18.44 -21.35 -27.49
N MET A 44 -19.28 -20.36 -27.21
CA MET A 44 -19.04 -18.96 -27.55
C MET A 44 -18.32 -18.18 -26.45
N LYS A 45 -18.02 -18.81 -25.30
CA LYS A 45 -17.40 -18.20 -24.12
C LYS A 45 -18.06 -16.87 -23.72
N GLN A 46 -19.39 -16.84 -23.73
CA GLN A 46 -20.17 -15.64 -23.46
C GLN A 46 -21.32 -15.91 -22.50
N TRP A 47 -21.69 -14.89 -21.73
CA TRP A 47 -22.86 -14.97 -20.86
C TRP A 47 -24.14 -15.05 -21.69
N ASN A 48 -25.08 -15.90 -21.28
CA ASN A 48 -26.42 -15.92 -21.86
C ASN A 48 -27.23 -14.74 -21.30
N THR A 49 -27.03 -13.56 -21.90
CA THR A 49 -27.59 -12.29 -21.43
C THR A 49 -29.11 -12.32 -21.28
N ASN A 50 -29.81 -12.97 -22.22
CA ASN A 50 -31.27 -13.07 -22.19
C ASN A 50 -31.73 -13.93 -21.00
N LEU A 51 -31.12 -15.09 -20.80
CA LEU A 51 -31.44 -15.97 -19.68
C LEU A 51 -31.15 -15.29 -18.34
N ILE A 52 -29.98 -14.66 -18.21
CA ILE A 52 -29.55 -13.96 -17.00
C ILE A 52 -30.51 -12.83 -16.65
N THR A 53 -30.85 -11.99 -17.62
CA THR A 53 -31.72 -10.83 -17.41
C THR A 53 -33.15 -11.25 -17.06
N ASN A 54 -33.67 -12.29 -17.71
CA ASN A 54 -35.01 -12.80 -17.42
C ASN A 54 -35.10 -13.48 -16.05
N MET A 55 -34.02 -14.15 -15.61
CA MET A 55 -33.99 -14.89 -14.35
C MET A 55 -33.73 -14.00 -13.13
N LEU A 56 -32.83 -13.02 -13.25
CA LEU A 56 -32.28 -12.24 -12.13
C LEU A 56 -32.69 -10.77 -12.16
N GLY A 57 -33.30 -10.31 -13.25
CA GLY A 57 -33.54 -8.91 -13.50
C GLY A 57 -32.26 -8.14 -13.85
N VAL A 58 -32.44 -6.86 -14.19
CA VAL A 58 -31.36 -6.01 -14.70
C VAL A 58 -30.27 -5.73 -13.65
N GLN A 59 -30.65 -5.52 -12.38
CA GLN A 59 -29.70 -5.15 -11.34
C GLN A 59 -28.74 -6.30 -10.99
N GLU A 60 -29.25 -7.47 -10.61
CA GLU A 60 -28.40 -8.63 -10.28
C GLU A 60 -27.74 -9.22 -11.53
N GLY A 61 -28.45 -9.26 -12.66
CA GLY A 61 -27.88 -9.69 -13.94
C GLY A 61 -26.66 -8.87 -14.37
N SER A 62 -26.66 -7.55 -14.11
CA SER A 62 -25.54 -6.68 -14.45
C SER A 62 -24.22 -7.09 -13.77
N LYS A 63 -24.26 -7.61 -12.54
CA LYS A 63 -23.07 -8.07 -11.81
C LYS A 63 -22.41 -9.29 -12.47
N ILE A 64 -23.24 -10.19 -13.02
CA ILE A 64 -22.76 -11.34 -13.79
C ILE A 64 -22.14 -10.86 -15.10
N LEU A 65 -22.84 -10.00 -15.83
CA LEU A 65 -22.39 -9.50 -17.14
C LEU A 65 -21.08 -8.69 -17.02
N GLN A 66 -20.84 -8.06 -15.87
CA GLN A 66 -19.58 -7.38 -15.56
C GLN A 66 -18.44 -8.33 -15.19
N THR A 67 -18.72 -9.60 -14.89
CA THR A 67 -17.68 -10.59 -14.59
C THR A 67 -17.02 -11.03 -15.90
N PRO A 68 -15.75 -10.68 -16.16
CA PRO A 68 -15.14 -10.91 -17.46
C PRO A 68 -14.91 -12.39 -17.74
N LEU A 69 -15.12 -12.76 -19.00
CA LEU A 69 -14.81 -14.08 -19.55
C LEU A 69 -13.63 -13.95 -20.51
N PHE A 70 -12.64 -14.81 -20.35
CA PHE A 70 -11.45 -14.81 -21.19
C PHE A 70 -11.31 -16.15 -21.90
N ASP A 71 -11.11 -16.14 -23.21
CA ASP A 71 -10.92 -17.36 -24.02
C ASP A 71 -9.71 -18.19 -23.59
N SER A 72 -8.68 -17.52 -23.05
CA SER A 72 -7.48 -18.18 -22.53
C SER A 72 -7.73 -19.00 -21.26
N VAL A 73 -8.89 -18.84 -20.61
CA VAL A 73 -9.24 -19.52 -19.37
C VAL A 73 -10.17 -20.70 -19.68
N SER A 74 -9.59 -21.89 -19.76
CA SER A 74 -10.31 -23.14 -19.99
C SER A 74 -10.85 -23.78 -18.70
N GLN A 75 -10.09 -23.73 -17.60
CA GLN A 75 -10.46 -24.34 -16.32
C GLN A 75 -10.72 -23.31 -15.22
N ASP A 76 -11.67 -23.63 -14.34
CA ASP A 76 -11.99 -22.82 -13.17
C ASP A 76 -10.84 -22.85 -12.15
N LYS A 77 -10.53 -21.69 -11.57
CA LYS A 77 -9.51 -21.55 -10.51
C LYS A 77 -10.00 -20.61 -9.43
N ILE A 78 -9.77 -20.99 -8.18
CA ILE A 78 -9.99 -20.12 -7.03
C ILE A 78 -8.85 -19.11 -6.96
N ILE A 79 -9.19 -17.83 -6.83
CA ILE A 79 -8.22 -16.75 -6.71
C ILE A 79 -8.46 -15.96 -5.42
N TRP A 80 -7.38 -15.41 -4.88
CA TRP A 80 -7.43 -14.46 -3.79
C TRP A 80 -7.66 -13.04 -4.33
N ARG A 81 -8.89 -12.55 -4.23
CA ARG A 81 -9.33 -11.26 -4.81
C ARG A 81 -8.57 -10.02 -4.35
N PHE A 82 -7.90 -10.07 -3.20
CA PHE A 82 -7.23 -8.91 -2.61
C PHE A 82 -5.78 -8.72 -3.07
N GLU A 83 -5.32 -9.57 -4.00
CA GLU A 83 -4.01 -9.47 -4.64
C GLU A 83 -4.18 -9.58 -6.16
N LYS A 84 -3.49 -8.73 -6.92
CA LYS A 84 -3.63 -8.65 -8.38
C LYS A 84 -3.22 -9.94 -9.10
N ASN A 85 -2.26 -10.67 -8.54
CA ASN A 85 -1.83 -11.95 -9.09
C ASN A 85 -2.74 -13.12 -8.69
N GLY A 86 -3.83 -12.86 -7.97
CA GLY A 86 -4.76 -13.86 -7.47
C GLY A 86 -4.18 -14.81 -6.42
N LYS A 87 -2.93 -14.59 -5.95
CA LYS A 87 -2.28 -15.43 -4.94
C LYS A 87 -2.54 -14.88 -3.56
N TYR A 88 -2.79 -15.77 -2.61
CA TYR A 88 -2.95 -15.40 -1.21
C TYR A 88 -1.66 -14.77 -0.66
N SER A 89 -1.81 -13.71 0.14
CA SER A 89 -0.74 -13.19 0.97
C SER A 89 -1.25 -12.92 2.38
N VAL A 90 -0.43 -13.20 3.39
CA VAL A 90 -0.76 -12.91 4.80
C VAL A 90 -1.03 -11.41 4.98
N LYS A 91 -0.33 -10.55 4.22
CA LYS A 91 -0.48 -9.10 4.27
C LYS A 91 -1.86 -8.64 3.81
N SER A 92 -2.35 -9.13 2.66
CA SER A 92 -3.68 -8.74 2.17
C SER A 92 -4.81 -9.39 2.96
N ALA A 93 -4.61 -10.60 3.47
CA ALA A 93 -5.53 -11.23 4.41
C ALA A 93 -5.65 -10.44 5.72
N TYR A 94 -4.52 -10.04 6.31
CA TYR A 94 -4.51 -9.19 7.50
C TYR A 94 -5.21 -7.86 7.24
N ARG A 95 -4.89 -7.20 6.11
CA ARG A 95 -5.56 -5.96 5.71
C ARG A 95 -7.07 -6.13 5.61
N TYR A 96 -7.54 -7.16 4.90
CA TYR A 96 -8.97 -7.47 4.78
C TYR A 96 -9.63 -7.72 6.15
N CYS A 97 -8.99 -8.49 7.02
CA CYS A 97 -9.53 -8.74 8.36
C CYS A 97 -9.65 -7.44 9.17
N ILE A 98 -8.64 -6.57 9.09
CA ILE A 98 -8.56 -5.34 9.86
C ILE A 98 -9.47 -4.24 9.33
N GLU A 99 -9.60 -4.12 8.00
CA GLU A 99 -10.35 -3.03 7.36
C GLU A 99 -11.84 -3.38 7.20
N ASP A 100 -12.17 -4.64 6.85
CA ASP A 100 -13.53 -5.02 6.47
C ASP A 100 -14.23 -5.97 7.45
N THR A 101 -13.49 -6.63 8.35
CA THR A 101 -14.06 -7.72 9.19
C THR A 101 -14.11 -7.40 10.68
N LEU A 102 -13.12 -6.67 11.21
CA LEU A 102 -12.99 -6.39 12.63
C LEU A 102 -13.24 -4.91 12.93
N ASP A 103 -14.15 -4.62 13.85
CA ASP A 103 -14.26 -3.28 14.41
C ASP A 103 -13.12 -3.02 15.41
N ILE A 104 -12.02 -2.50 14.88
CA ILE A 104 -10.87 -2.06 15.68
C ILE A 104 -10.84 -0.53 15.89
N SER A 105 -11.96 0.16 15.66
CA SER A 105 -12.05 1.62 15.81
C SER A 105 -11.57 2.09 17.18
N HIS A 106 -11.91 1.34 18.24
CA HIS A 106 -11.48 1.56 19.62
C HIS A 106 -9.95 1.43 19.86
N LEU A 107 -9.22 0.76 18.96
CA LEU A 107 -7.76 0.62 19.02
C LEU A 107 -7.02 1.65 18.16
N GLN A 108 -7.75 2.46 17.38
CA GLN A 108 -7.16 3.49 16.55
C GLN A 108 -6.83 4.72 17.40
N VAL A 109 -5.59 5.16 17.30
CA VAL A 109 -5.18 6.47 17.83
C VAL A 109 -5.22 7.44 16.66
N GLN A 110 -6.02 8.49 16.81
CA GLN A 110 -6.18 9.54 15.81
C GLN A 110 -4.84 10.25 15.56
N GLY A 111 -4.61 10.65 14.30
CA GLY A 111 -3.42 11.41 13.94
C GLY A 111 -2.85 11.07 12.56
N ASP A 112 -2.07 12.00 12.01
CA ASP A 112 -1.41 11.79 10.72
C ASP A 112 -0.09 11.02 10.91
N TRP A 113 -0.21 9.69 10.97
CA TRP A 113 0.93 8.78 11.08
C TRP A 113 1.96 8.94 9.96
N ARG A 114 1.57 9.50 8.80
CA ARG A 114 2.51 9.76 7.70
C ARG A 114 3.58 10.76 8.12
N LEU A 115 3.26 11.69 9.02
CA LEU A 115 4.24 12.64 9.57
C LEU A 115 5.39 11.93 10.26
N ILE A 116 5.11 10.89 11.07
CA ILE A 116 6.12 10.09 11.77
C ILE A 116 6.93 9.24 10.77
N TRP A 117 6.25 8.56 9.86
CA TRP A 117 6.92 7.63 8.94
C TRP A 117 7.78 8.35 7.89
N ARG A 118 7.45 9.62 7.55
CA ARG A 118 8.23 10.46 6.62
C ARG A 118 9.52 11.04 7.24
N ILE A 119 9.64 11.08 8.57
CA ILE A 119 10.82 11.63 9.25
C ILE A 119 12.10 11.01 8.69
N LYS A 120 13.15 11.82 8.52
CA LYS A 120 14.46 11.35 8.05
C LYS A 120 15.33 11.05 9.26
N ALA A 121 15.07 9.89 9.87
CA ALA A 121 15.74 9.38 11.07
C ALA A 121 15.83 7.85 11.06
N PRO A 122 16.72 7.24 11.88
CA PRO A 122 16.81 5.79 12.05
C PRO A 122 15.45 5.11 12.31
N PRO A 123 15.21 3.90 11.76
CA PRO A 123 13.95 3.17 11.98
C PRO A 123 13.58 2.97 13.45
N LYS A 124 14.56 2.72 14.32
CA LYS A 124 14.37 2.59 15.78
C LYS A 124 13.74 3.84 16.41
N ILE A 125 14.08 5.03 15.90
CA ILE A 125 13.57 6.31 16.40
C ILE A 125 12.14 6.52 15.90
N LYS A 126 11.83 6.15 14.65
CA LYS A 126 10.45 6.16 14.15
C LYS A 126 9.54 5.22 14.95
N ASN A 127 10.04 4.02 15.28
CA ASN A 127 9.32 3.09 16.14
C ASN A 127 9.09 3.67 17.54
N PHE A 128 10.11 4.31 18.13
CA PHE A 128 9.95 5.03 19.39
C PHE A 128 8.88 6.13 19.32
N MET A 129 8.90 6.97 18.28
CA MET A 129 7.87 8.01 18.04
C MET A 129 6.47 7.39 17.93
N TRP A 130 6.34 6.28 17.20
CA TRP A 130 5.08 5.54 17.12
C TRP A 130 4.62 5.04 18.50
N ARG A 131 5.51 4.42 19.27
CA ARG A 131 5.21 3.95 20.64
C ARG A 131 4.81 5.12 21.55
N LEU A 132 5.48 6.26 21.43
CA LEU A 132 5.21 7.46 22.19
C LEU A 132 3.80 7.99 21.92
N CYS A 133 3.39 8.12 20.65
CA CYS A 133 2.03 8.53 20.28
C CYS A 133 0.97 7.46 20.62
N ARG A 134 1.35 6.19 20.72
CA ARG A 134 0.48 5.13 21.26
C ARG A 134 0.46 5.10 22.79
N ASN A 135 1.14 6.05 23.44
CA ASN A 135 1.36 6.10 24.88
C ASN A 135 2.03 4.82 25.43
N CYS A 136 2.75 4.03 24.64
CA CYS A 136 3.27 2.70 24.98
C CYS A 136 4.74 2.69 25.47
N ILE A 137 5.27 3.82 25.93
CA ILE A 137 6.59 3.88 26.55
C ILE A 137 6.48 3.66 28.08
N PRO A 138 7.47 2.99 28.71
CA PRO A 138 7.38 2.56 30.11
C PRO A 138 7.80 3.68 31.09
N THR A 139 7.00 4.74 31.17
CA THR A 139 7.15 5.76 32.23
C THR A 139 6.66 5.22 33.58
N ARG A 140 7.14 5.78 34.69
CA ARG A 140 6.74 5.31 36.04
C ARG A 140 5.23 5.41 36.28
N THR A 141 4.58 6.50 35.88
CA THR A 141 3.11 6.62 35.97
C THR A 141 2.41 5.46 35.26
N ARG A 142 2.90 5.06 34.08
CA ARG A 142 2.30 3.96 33.31
C ARG A 142 2.59 2.59 33.91
N LEU A 143 3.80 2.40 34.44
CA LEU A 143 4.19 1.16 35.12
C LEU A 143 3.31 0.94 36.36
N LEU A 144 3.06 1.99 37.14
CA LEU A 144 2.14 1.96 38.28
C LEU A 144 0.70 1.60 37.87
N GLN A 145 0.18 2.20 36.79
CA GLN A 145 -1.13 1.83 36.22
C GLN A 145 -1.21 0.36 35.77
N LYS A 146 -0.07 -0.29 35.55
CA LYS A 146 0.04 -1.71 35.19
C LYS A 146 0.40 -2.61 36.39
N GLY A 147 0.38 -2.07 37.62
CA GLY A 147 0.62 -2.84 38.84
C GLY A 147 2.10 -3.09 39.14
N VAL A 148 3.03 -2.42 38.46
CA VAL A 148 4.46 -2.50 38.78
C VAL A 148 4.78 -1.57 39.94
N ASN A 149 5.33 -2.11 41.03
CA ASN A 149 5.73 -1.32 42.17
C ASN A 149 7.00 -0.51 41.86
N CYS A 150 6.87 0.80 41.67
CA CYS A 150 7.98 1.72 41.49
C CYS A 150 7.63 3.13 41.99
N PRO A 151 8.62 3.98 42.30
CA PRO A 151 8.36 5.39 42.61
C PRO A 151 7.63 6.08 41.45
N ASN A 152 6.78 7.08 41.73
CA ASN A 152 6.05 7.81 40.68
C ASN A 152 6.78 9.07 40.19
N ASN A 153 7.66 9.61 41.02
CA ASN A 153 8.45 10.81 40.72
C ASN A 153 9.33 10.64 39.47
N CYS A 154 9.56 11.74 38.77
CA CYS A 154 10.35 11.82 37.56
C CYS A 154 11.77 11.34 37.81
N VAL A 155 12.29 10.42 37.00
CA VAL A 155 13.69 9.97 37.15
C VAL A 155 14.67 11.13 37.04
N LEU A 156 14.36 12.17 36.25
CA LEU A 156 15.29 13.26 35.96
C LEU A 156 15.29 14.40 37.00
N CYS A 157 14.13 14.93 37.39
CA CYS A 157 14.04 16.01 38.39
C CYS A 157 13.67 15.54 39.80
N ASP A 158 13.12 14.34 39.95
CA ASP A 158 12.67 13.77 41.24
C ASP A 158 11.49 14.50 41.92
N GLU A 159 10.87 15.48 41.24
CA GLU A 159 9.84 16.36 41.81
C GLU A 159 8.40 15.98 41.41
N GLU A 160 8.08 15.92 40.11
CA GLU A 160 6.72 15.64 39.61
C GLU A 160 6.53 14.18 39.15
N ALA A 161 5.29 13.77 38.87
CA ALA A 161 5.00 12.42 38.35
C ALA A 161 5.63 12.20 36.95
N GLU A 162 6.23 11.03 36.72
CA GLU A 162 6.83 10.65 35.44
C GLU A 162 5.77 10.17 34.45
N ASP A 163 5.06 11.09 33.81
CA ASP A 163 4.32 10.81 32.57
C ASP A 163 5.12 11.19 31.31
N ASN A 164 4.58 10.90 30.13
CA ASN A 164 5.25 11.18 28.86
C ASN A 164 5.49 12.69 28.63
N LEU A 165 4.55 13.54 29.05
CA LEU A 165 4.61 14.97 28.83
C LEU A 165 5.66 15.59 29.75
N HIS A 166 5.64 15.25 31.03
CA HIS A 166 6.62 15.71 31.98
C HIS A 166 8.03 15.27 31.58
N ILE A 167 8.27 13.97 31.39
CA ILE A 167 9.63 13.45 31.17
C ILE A 167 10.26 13.89 29.86
N LEU A 168 9.46 14.24 28.83
CA LEU A 168 9.95 14.61 27.51
C LEU A 168 9.84 16.11 27.20
N ILE A 169 8.94 16.86 27.85
CA ILE A 169 8.62 18.25 27.51
C ILE A 169 8.75 19.18 28.71
N TYR A 170 8.04 18.92 29.82
CA TYR A 170 7.90 19.89 30.90
C TYR A 170 8.96 19.82 32.01
N CYS A 171 9.68 18.70 32.13
CA CYS A 171 10.74 18.55 33.12
C CYS A 171 11.81 19.64 32.95
N ASP A 172 12.12 20.37 34.03
CA ASP A 172 13.05 21.51 33.99
C ASP A 172 14.46 21.13 33.56
N THR A 173 14.90 19.91 33.89
CA THR A 173 16.17 19.34 33.41
C THR A 173 16.18 19.23 31.87
N ILE A 174 15.02 19.00 31.25
CA ILE A 174 14.87 18.76 29.81
C ILE A 174 14.56 20.03 29.02
N LYS A 175 13.92 21.05 29.63
CA LYS A 175 13.72 22.36 28.96
C LYS A 175 15.03 22.92 28.41
N GLN A 176 16.13 22.79 29.15
CA GLN A 176 17.46 23.21 28.71
C GLN A 176 17.95 22.50 27.43
N VAL A 177 17.56 21.23 27.22
CA VAL A 177 17.86 20.50 25.98
C VAL A 177 17.11 21.14 24.81
N TRP A 178 15.82 21.44 24.98
CA TRP A 178 15.00 22.05 23.94
C TRP A 178 15.41 23.48 23.58
N HIS A 179 15.89 24.26 24.55
CA HIS A 179 16.45 25.58 24.28
C HIS A 179 17.67 25.48 23.34
N ARG A 180 18.53 24.47 23.51
CA ARG A 180 19.70 24.26 22.66
C ARG A 180 19.36 23.87 21.23
N THR A 181 18.20 23.28 20.99
CA THR A 181 17.76 22.91 19.62
C THR A 181 17.14 24.10 18.87
N GLY A 182 16.84 25.20 19.56
CA GLY A 182 16.07 26.32 19.02
C GLY A 182 14.59 26.00 18.75
N LEU A 183 14.07 24.85 19.23
CA LEU A 183 12.69 24.43 19.01
C LEU A 183 11.76 24.75 20.19
N TRP A 184 12.32 25.19 21.33
CA TRP A 184 11.56 25.41 22.55
C TRP A 184 10.34 26.30 22.37
N ASN A 185 10.46 27.44 21.68
CA ASN A 185 9.33 28.37 21.50
C ASN A 185 8.16 27.71 20.76
N THR A 186 8.44 26.92 19.72
CA THR A 186 7.42 26.17 18.98
C THR A 186 6.79 25.09 19.85
N ILE A 187 7.60 24.35 20.61
CA ILE A 187 7.13 23.30 21.51
C ILE A 187 6.24 23.90 22.60
N GLN A 188 6.70 24.96 23.27
CA GLN A 188 5.98 25.64 24.33
C GLN A 188 4.64 26.20 23.84
N SER A 189 4.62 26.86 22.68
CA SER A 189 3.39 27.39 22.08
C SER A 189 2.34 26.30 21.79
N ARG A 190 2.79 25.10 21.40
CA ARG A 190 1.89 23.96 21.14
C ARG A 190 1.51 23.22 22.42
N ALA A 191 2.43 23.09 23.37
CA ALA A 191 2.23 22.40 24.63
C ALA A 191 1.16 23.09 25.50
N SER A 192 1.03 24.42 25.46
CA SER A 192 -0.03 25.13 26.21
C SER A 192 -1.45 24.77 25.81
N ASN A 193 -1.65 24.24 24.59
CA ASN A 193 -2.97 23.92 24.04
C ASN A 193 -3.27 22.41 24.00
N ASN A 194 -2.33 21.56 24.42
CA ASN A 194 -2.44 20.11 24.24
C ASN A 194 -2.09 19.37 25.53
N THR A 195 -3.05 18.58 26.03
CA THR A 195 -2.91 17.76 27.25
C THR A 195 -2.50 16.32 26.97
N ASN A 196 -2.46 15.91 25.69
CA ASN A 196 -2.13 14.55 25.27
C ASN A 196 -0.86 14.54 24.42
N MET A 197 0.03 13.57 24.68
CA MET A 197 1.35 13.50 24.05
C MET A 197 1.28 13.27 22.54
N ASP A 198 0.35 12.44 22.07
CA ASP A 198 0.13 12.17 20.65
C ASP A 198 -0.34 13.41 19.90
N VAL A 199 -1.36 14.10 20.44
CA VAL A 199 -1.87 15.34 19.86
C VAL A 199 -0.78 16.42 19.82
N LEU A 200 0.00 16.55 20.90
CA LEU A 200 1.13 17.47 20.95
C LEU A 200 2.17 17.14 19.87
N VAL A 201 2.61 15.88 19.77
CA VAL A 201 3.60 15.45 18.77
C VAL A 201 3.11 15.75 17.35
N PHE A 202 1.87 15.39 17.01
CA PHE A 202 1.33 15.64 15.66
C PHE A 202 1.21 17.14 15.38
N SER A 203 0.76 17.95 16.35
CA SER A 203 0.66 19.41 16.20
C SER A 203 2.01 20.09 15.97
N ILE A 204 3.08 19.58 16.59
CA ILE A 204 4.45 20.05 16.38
C ILE A 204 4.94 19.62 14.99
N LEU A 205 4.79 18.34 14.63
CA LEU A 205 5.27 17.84 13.34
C LEU A 205 4.58 18.48 12.12
N GLN A 206 3.37 19.01 12.29
CA GLN A 206 2.66 19.76 11.24
C GLN A 206 3.32 21.10 10.90
N VAL A 207 4.02 21.74 11.85
CA VAL A 207 4.64 23.05 11.65
C VAL A 207 6.15 23.00 11.44
N LEU A 208 6.80 21.90 11.84
CA LEU A 208 8.24 21.76 11.67
C LEU A 208 8.61 21.45 10.22
N SER A 209 9.70 22.05 9.75
CA SER A 209 10.35 21.62 8.50
C SER A 209 10.83 20.16 8.59
N ALA A 210 11.17 19.53 7.45
CA ALA A 210 11.68 18.16 7.44
C ALA A 210 12.96 17.98 8.28
N LYS A 211 13.86 18.97 8.26
CA LYS A 211 15.10 18.98 9.06
C LYS A 211 14.78 19.10 10.55
N GLN A 212 13.91 20.04 10.93
CA GLN A 212 13.50 20.23 12.32
C GLN A 212 12.72 19.02 12.86
N SER A 213 11.85 18.41 12.06
CA SER A 213 11.12 17.18 12.42
C SER A 213 12.08 16.02 12.73
N SER A 214 13.15 15.91 11.97
CA SER A 214 14.19 14.89 12.19
C SER A 214 14.97 15.17 13.47
N LEU A 215 15.38 16.42 13.70
CA LEU A 215 16.02 16.84 14.95
C LEU A 215 15.11 16.59 16.17
N PHE A 216 13.84 17.00 16.09
CA PHE A 216 12.84 16.81 17.14
C PHE A 216 12.70 15.35 17.57
N ALA A 217 12.56 14.43 16.60
CA ALA A 217 12.43 13.00 16.89
C ALA A 217 13.69 12.41 17.53
N VAL A 218 14.88 12.79 17.06
CA VAL A 218 16.14 12.29 17.61
C VAL A 218 16.44 12.88 18.99
N VAL A 219 16.00 14.12 19.27
CA VAL A 219 16.09 14.73 20.60
C VAL A 219 15.17 14.03 21.60
N LEU A 220 13.91 13.74 21.24
CA LEU A 220 13.02 12.94 22.09
C LEU A 220 13.63 11.58 22.44
N TRP A 221 14.19 10.89 21.43
CA TRP A 221 14.91 9.63 21.65
C TRP A 221 16.12 9.81 22.59
N SER A 222 16.88 10.88 22.41
CA SER A 222 18.07 11.16 23.22
C SER A 222 17.70 11.52 24.66
N ILE A 223 16.59 12.21 24.90
CA ILE A 223 16.04 12.47 26.23
C ILE A 223 15.64 11.15 26.89
N TRP A 224 14.92 10.30 26.16
CA TRP A 224 14.53 8.97 26.66
C TRP A 224 15.75 8.11 27.04
N GLN A 225 16.81 8.18 26.24
CA GLN A 225 18.07 7.51 26.54
C GLN A 225 18.76 8.08 27.79
N SER A 226 18.72 9.40 27.99
CA SER A 226 19.24 10.06 29.21
C SER A 226 18.51 9.59 30.46
N ARG A 227 17.17 9.54 30.40
CA ARG A 227 16.35 8.97 31.46
C ARG A 227 16.77 7.54 31.79
N ASN A 228 16.97 6.69 30.78
CA ASN A 228 17.39 5.30 31.01
C ASN A 228 18.82 5.19 31.56
N ASN A 229 19.74 6.04 31.14
CA ASN A 229 21.09 6.07 31.71
C ASN A 229 21.07 6.47 33.19
N LYS A 230 20.27 7.47 33.55
CA LYS A 230 20.10 7.86 34.95
C LYS A 230 19.48 6.74 35.78
N LEU A 231 18.44 6.08 35.25
CA LEU A 231 17.73 5.00 35.97
C LEU A 231 18.58 3.73 36.15
N TRP A 232 19.24 3.25 35.10
CA TRP A 232 19.87 1.93 35.08
C TRP A 232 21.38 1.95 35.28
N ARG A 233 22.02 3.10 35.08
CA ARG A 233 23.49 3.25 35.16
C ARG A 233 23.92 4.33 36.14
N SER A 234 22.97 4.95 36.85
CA SER A 234 23.22 6.09 37.75
C SER A 234 24.01 7.22 37.10
N GLN A 235 23.89 7.38 35.78
CA GLN A 235 24.63 8.37 35.00
C GLN A 235 23.71 9.53 34.62
N ALA A 236 23.85 10.66 35.33
CA ALA A 236 23.20 11.90 34.95
C ALA A 236 23.93 12.56 33.78
N GLU A 237 23.20 12.92 32.72
CA GLU A 237 23.75 13.57 31.54
C GLU A 237 23.37 15.05 31.52
N THR A 238 24.30 15.91 31.11
CA THR A 238 24.03 17.34 30.94
C THR A 238 23.15 17.58 29.70
N ALA A 239 22.44 18.71 29.66
CA ALA A 239 21.66 19.09 28.49
C ALA A 239 22.51 19.16 27.20
N THR A 240 23.78 19.58 27.34
CA THR A 240 24.77 19.61 26.25
C THR A 240 25.06 18.20 25.72
N THR A 241 25.32 17.25 26.61
CA THR A 241 25.57 15.84 26.24
C THR A 241 24.39 15.24 25.49
N VAL A 242 23.17 15.46 25.98
CA VAL A 242 21.94 14.94 25.34
C VAL A 242 21.75 15.55 23.95
N TYR A 243 21.95 16.86 23.82
CA TYR A 243 21.85 17.57 22.55
C TYR A 243 22.90 17.10 21.53
N HIS A 244 24.17 17.00 21.93
CA HIS A 244 25.24 16.51 21.05
C HIS A 244 24.99 15.08 20.60
N ARG A 245 24.55 14.19 21.51
CA ARG A 245 24.14 12.82 21.12
C ARG A 245 23.07 12.85 20.03
N ALA A 246 22.07 13.72 20.15
CA ALA A 246 21.02 13.81 19.15
C ALA A 246 21.57 14.26 17.78
N CYS A 247 22.43 15.27 17.77
CA CYS A 247 23.10 15.74 16.55
C CYS A 247 23.96 14.64 15.91
N THR A 248 24.80 13.96 16.68
CA THR A 248 25.65 12.87 16.20
C THR A 248 24.82 11.75 15.59
N VAL A 249 23.78 11.27 16.29
CA VAL A 249 22.89 10.20 15.77
C VAL A 249 22.23 10.59 14.45
N LEU A 250 21.84 11.86 14.30
CA LEU A 250 21.22 12.35 13.06
C LEU A 250 22.25 12.44 11.93
N THR A 251 23.43 13.00 12.20
CA THR A 251 24.52 13.13 11.22
C THR A 251 25.00 11.76 10.74
N ASP A 252 25.30 10.84 11.66
CA ASP A 252 25.76 9.49 11.33
C ASP A 252 24.75 8.75 10.45
N TRP A 253 23.46 8.89 10.77
CA TRP A 253 22.41 8.30 9.95
C TRP A 253 22.34 8.93 8.55
N GLN A 254 22.45 10.25 8.44
CA GLN A 254 22.46 10.94 7.14
C GLN A 254 23.63 10.48 6.27
N MET A 255 24.84 10.40 6.84
CA MET A 255 26.03 9.92 6.14
C MET A 255 25.84 8.48 5.63
N ALA A 256 25.33 7.58 6.48
CA ALA A 256 25.05 6.20 6.09
C ALA A 256 24.00 6.10 4.97
N GLN A 257 22.98 6.97 4.95
CA GLN A 257 22.00 7.00 3.87
C GLN A 257 22.58 7.51 2.55
N GLU A 258 23.47 8.48 2.59
CA GLU A 258 24.16 8.99 1.40
C GLU A 258 25.08 7.93 0.78
N GLU A 259 25.82 7.21 1.62
CA GLU A 259 26.66 6.10 1.18
C GLU A 259 25.85 4.98 0.54
N HIS A 260 24.72 4.60 1.16
CA HIS A 260 23.81 3.61 0.60
C HIS A 260 23.23 4.04 -0.75
N LYS A 261 22.85 5.31 -0.90
CA LYS A 261 22.40 5.85 -2.20
C LYS A 261 23.50 5.78 -3.25
N LYS A 262 24.72 6.17 -2.91
CA LYS A 262 25.88 6.08 -3.82
C LYS A 262 26.12 4.64 -4.27
N SER A 263 25.97 3.67 -3.38
CA SER A 263 26.08 2.24 -3.70
C SER A 263 25.00 1.77 -4.69
N ILE A 264 23.74 2.19 -4.50
CA ILE A 264 22.63 1.84 -5.41
C ILE A 264 22.82 2.48 -6.79
N THR A 265 23.19 3.77 -6.85
CA THR A 265 23.43 4.46 -8.13
C THR A 265 24.57 3.83 -8.91
N ARG A 266 25.59 3.28 -8.22
CA ARG A 266 26.69 2.56 -8.87
C ARG A 266 26.27 1.21 -9.47
N GLN A 267 25.20 0.61 -8.96
CA GLN A 267 24.62 -0.65 -9.47
C GLN A 267 23.51 -0.44 -10.51
N GLN A 268 22.94 0.77 -10.61
CA GLN A 268 21.87 1.13 -11.54
C GLN A 268 22.32 2.25 -12.47
N GLN A 269 23.17 1.95 -13.46
CA GLN A 269 23.20 2.79 -14.66
C GLN A 269 21.88 2.57 -15.41
N PRO A 270 21.04 3.60 -15.59
CA PRO A 270 19.81 3.45 -16.36
C PRO A 270 20.19 3.38 -17.84
N THR A 271 19.94 2.24 -18.47
CA THR A 271 19.70 2.23 -19.91
C THR A 271 18.41 3.01 -20.15
N GLU A 272 18.51 4.27 -20.56
CA GLU A 272 17.36 4.99 -21.12
C GLU A 272 16.84 4.18 -22.32
N SER A 273 15.72 3.49 -22.14
CA SER A 273 15.07 2.71 -23.20
C SER A 273 14.35 3.67 -24.17
N ARG A 274 15.12 4.41 -24.97
CA ARG A 274 14.57 5.08 -26.14
C ARG A 274 14.14 3.99 -27.13
N TRP A 275 12.93 4.12 -27.70
CA TRP A 275 12.45 3.21 -28.73
C TRP A 275 13.52 3.03 -29.81
N SER A 276 13.85 1.78 -30.12
CA SER A 276 14.83 1.41 -31.15
C SER A 276 14.18 0.52 -32.19
N LYS A 277 14.55 0.73 -33.47
CA LYS A 277 14.12 -0.16 -34.55
C LYS A 277 14.70 -1.58 -34.34
N PRO A 278 13.99 -2.63 -34.77
CA PRO A 278 14.46 -4.01 -34.58
C PRO A 278 15.69 -4.32 -35.45
N SER A 279 16.40 -5.39 -35.13
CA SER A 279 17.56 -5.83 -35.93
C SER A 279 17.15 -6.25 -37.35
N MET A 280 18.15 -6.33 -38.24
CA MET A 280 17.93 -6.73 -39.64
C MET A 280 17.19 -8.07 -39.74
N GLY A 281 16.20 -8.14 -40.64
CA GLY A 281 15.36 -9.33 -40.85
C GLY A 281 14.26 -9.55 -39.80
N ARG A 282 14.07 -8.64 -38.84
CA ARG A 282 13.03 -8.74 -37.80
C ARG A 282 11.96 -7.66 -37.96
N TYR A 283 10.78 -7.93 -37.41
CA TYR A 283 9.74 -6.93 -37.19
C TYR A 283 9.68 -6.53 -35.72
N LYS A 284 9.16 -5.35 -35.43
CA LYS A 284 8.81 -4.92 -34.07
C LYS A 284 7.32 -4.66 -33.97
N CYS A 285 6.68 -5.31 -33.00
CA CYS A 285 5.27 -5.19 -32.72
C CYS A 285 5.08 -4.39 -31.42
N ASN A 286 4.70 -3.12 -31.56
CA ASN A 286 4.35 -2.25 -30.45
C ASN A 286 2.87 -2.43 -30.09
N ILE A 287 2.57 -2.57 -28.81
CA ILE A 287 1.21 -2.80 -28.29
C ILE A 287 0.91 -1.75 -27.22
N ASP A 288 -0.31 -1.24 -27.22
CA ASP A 288 -0.81 -0.29 -26.22
C ASP A 288 -2.28 -0.59 -25.89
N ALA A 289 -2.66 -0.43 -24.62
CA ALA A 289 -4.02 -0.62 -24.15
C ALA A 289 -4.63 0.68 -23.61
N SER A 290 -5.83 0.98 -24.07
CA SER A 290 -6.63 2.13 -23.65
C SER A 290 -7.86 1.68 -22.88
N PHE A 291 -8.19 2.39 -21.80
CA PHE A 291 -9.27 2.00 -20.88
C PHE A 291 -10.35 3.07 -20.89
N SER A 292 -11.58 2.70 -21.27
CA SER A 292 -12.73 3.60 -21.31
C SER A 292 -13.81 3.15 -20.33
N PRO A 293 -13.85 3.73 -19.11
CA PRO A 293 -14.89 3.41 -18.13
C PRO A 293 -16.30 3.71 -18.64
N GLY A 294 -16.47 4.81 -19.36
CA GLY A 294 -17.78 5.23 -19.89
C GLY A 294 -18.36 4.28 -20.94
N LEU A 295 -17.50 3.58 -21.68
CA LEU A 295 -17.91 2.58 -22.68
C LEU A 295 -17.84 1.14 -22.16
N ASN A 296 -17.31 0.94 -20.95
CA ASN A 296 -17.02 -0.38 -20.36
C ASN A 296 -16.21 -1.29 -21.32
N LYS A 297 -15.14 -0.73 -21.91
CA LYS A 297 -14.29 -1.40 -22.90
C LYS A 297 -12.81 -1.10 -22.69
N VAL A 298 -11.97 -2.07 -23.06
CA VAL A 298 -10.53 -1.90 -23.25
C VAL A 298 -10.25 -1.89 -24.74
N GLY A 299 -9.67 -0.82 -25.27
CA GLY A 299 -9.21 -0.73 -26.66
C GLY A 299 -7.75 -1.17 -26.75
N ILE A 300 -7.42 -2.07 -27.66
CA ILE A 300 -6.06 -2.56 -27.88
C ILE A 300 -5.57 -2.04 -29.22
N GLY A 301 -4.48 -1.30 -29.21
CA GLY A 301 -3.76 -0.87 -30.41
C GLY A 301 -2.53 -1.75 -30.62
N THR A 302 -2.27 -2.16 -31.85
CA THR A 302 -1.05 -2.88 -32.22
C THR A 302 -0.48 -2.32 -33.51
N CYS A 303 0.83 -2.07 -33.55
CA CYS A 303 1.54 -1.51 -34.69
C CYS A 303 2.81 -2.31 -34.98
N ILE A 304 2.92 -2.84 -36.20
CA ILE A 304 4.07 -3.60 -36.68
C ILE A 304 4.92 -2.69 -37.57
N ARG A 305 6.22 -2.68 -37.29
CA ARG A 305 7.25 -1.96 -38.05
C ARG A 305 8.35 -2.90 -38.52
N ASP A 306 8.96 -2.59 -39.66
CA ASP A 306 10.08 -3.36 -40.22
C ASP A 306 11.44 -2.98 -39.60
N ASN A 307 12.51 -3.58 -40.12
CA ASN A 307 13.89 -3.31 -39.69
C ASN A 307 14.43 -1.91 -40.01
N GLN A 308 13.73 -1.12 -40.82
CA GLN A 308 14.01 0.30 -41.01
C GLN A 308 13.22 1.18 -40.04
N GLY A 309 12.30 0.59 -39.27
CA GLY A 309 11.35 1.30 -38.43
C GLY A 309 10.17 1.87 -39.23
N SER A 310 10.01 1.46 -40.49
CA SER A 310 8.89 1.87 -41.33
C SER A 310 7.62 1.16 -40.87
N PHE A 311 6.49 1.86 -40.97
CA PHE A 311 5.18 1.28 -40.73
C PHE A 311 4.89 0.15 -41.73
N VAL A 312 4.37 -0.97 -41.23
CA VAL A 312 3.97 -2.12 -42.04
C VAL A 312 2.46 -2.33 -41.93
N LEU A 313 1.97 -2.58 -40.71
CA LEU A 313 0.56 -2.85 -40.43
C LEU A 313 0.18 -2.32 -39.05
N ALA A 314 -1.10 -2.00 -38.87
CA ALA A 314 -1.68 -1.78 -37.55
C ALA A 314 -3.04 -2.45 -37.44
N LYS A 315 -3.42 -2.77 -36.20
CA LYS A 315 -4.72 -3.34 -35.85
C LYS A 315 -5.22 -2.67 -34.58
N THR A 316 -6.53 -2.45 -34.54
CA THR A 316 -7.22 -2.04 -33.32
C THR A 316 -8.32 -3.03 -33.01
N GLU A 317 -8.42 -3.43 -31.75
CA GLU A 317 -9.46 -4.33 -31.24
C GLU A 317 -10.05 -3.77 -29.96
N TRP A 318 -11.18 -4.33 -29.51
CA TRP A 318 -11.74 -4.02 -28.20
C TRP A 318 -12.11 -5.28 -27.44
N ILE A 319 -12.02 -5.19 -26.11
CA ILE A 319 -12.47 -6.19 -25.15
C ILE A 319 -13.59 -5.57 -24.31
N SER A 320 -14.65 -6.33 -24.08
CA SER A 320 -15.75 -5.97 -23.18
C SER A 320 -16.18 -7.20 -22.37
N PRO A 321 -16.54 -7.05 -21.08
CA PRO A 321 -16.51 -5.81 -20.28
C PRO A 321 -15.08 -5.33 -20.00
N MET A 322 -14.94 -4.11 -19.46
CA MET A 322 -13.63 -3.56 -19.09
C MET A 322 -13.00 -4.44 -17.99
N CYS A 323 -11.72 -4.76 -18.15
CA CYS A 323 -10.90 -5.45 -17.15
C CYS A 323 -9.89 -4.49 -16.51
N ASP A 324 -9.14 -4.96 -15.52
CA ASP A 324 -8.06 -4.18 -14.93
C ASP A 324 -6.92 -3.91 -15.92
N VAL A 325 -6.06 -2.94 -15.59
CA VAL A 325 -5.00 -2.47 -16.49
C VAL A 325 -4.05 -3.61 -16.84
N GLU A 326 -3.57 -4.34 -15.84
CA GLU A 326 -2.63 -5.43 -16.05
C GLU A 326 -3.19 -6.56 -16.93
N MET A 327 -4.46 -6.94 -16.74
CA MET A 327 -5.13 -7.92 -17.58
C MET A 327 -5.34 -7.39 -19.00
N GLY A 328 -5.72 -6.11 -19.15
CA GLY A 328 -5.87 -5.46 -20.44
C GLY A 328 -4.58 -5.52 -21.26
N GLU A 329 -3.44 -5.19 -20.64
CA GLU A 329 -2.11 -5.27 -21.26
C GLU A 329 -1.73 -6.71 -21.65
N ALA A 330 -1.93 -7.67 -20.74
CA ALA A 330 -1.66 -9.08 -21.01
C ALA A 330 -2.52 -9.64 -22.15
N GLN A 331 -3.79 -9.22 -22.22
CA GLN A 331 -4.68 -9.56 -23.33
C GLN A 331 -4.25 -8.87 -24.63
N GLY A 332 -3.77 -7.63 -24.57
CA GLY A 332 -3.15 -6.93 -25.68
C GLY A 332 -2.01 -7.74 -26.31
N LEU A 333 -1.07 -8.18 -25.48
CA LEU A 333 0.03 -9.03 -25.92
C LEU A 333 -0.44 -10.36 -26.50
N LEU A 334 -1.38 -11.04 -25.85
CA LEU A 334 -1.92 -12.30 -26.36
C LEU A 334 -2.58 -12.14 -27.75
N ARG A 335 -3.33 -11.06 -27.96
CA ARG A 335 -3.96 -10.76 -29.26
C ARG A 335 -2.93 -10.43 -30.32
N ALA A 336 -1.89 -9.67 -29.97
CA ALA A 336 -0.77 -9.40 -30.87
C ALA A 336 -0.05 -10.68 -31.29
N PHE A 337 0.19 -11.62 -30.36
CA PHE A 337 0.76 -12.93 -30.70
C PHE A 337 -0.10 -13.72 -31.69
N LYS A 338 -1.42 -13.78 -31.45
CA LYS A 338 -2.36 -14.45 -32.37
C LYS A 338 -2.30 -13.81 -33.74
N TRP A 339 -2.33 -12.47 -33.80
CA TRP A 339 -2.31 -11.73 -35.06
C TRP A 339 -1.00 -11.92 -35.84
N VAL A 340 0.15 -11.83 -35.17
CA VAL A 340 1.47 -12.09 -35.75
C VAL A 340 1.57 -13.50 -36.32
N ARG A 341 1.04 -14.49 -35.60
CA ARG A 341 0.97 -15.88 -36.07
C ARG A 341 0.08 -16.04 -37.30
N ASP A 342 -1.09 -15.39 -37.31
CA ASP A 342 -2.02 -15.45 -38.43
C ASP A 342 -1.44 -14.76 -39.69
N LEU A 343 -0.58 -13.75 -39.49
CA LEU A 343 0.22 -13.11 -40.54
C LEU A 343 1.46 -13.91 -40.96
N GLN A 344 1.76 -15.03 -40.30
CA GLN A 344 2.93 -15.88 -40.55
C GLN A 344 4.28 -15.14 -40.47
N LEU A 345 4.39 -14.13 -39.59
CA LEU A 345 5.67 -13.44 -39.36
C LEU A 345 6.53 -14.26 -38.40
N GLU A 346 7.72 -14.67 -38.85
CA GLU A 346 8.55 -15.64 -38.12
C GLU A 346 9.35 -15.02 -36.96
N VAL A 347 9.84 -13.79 -37.10
CA VAL A 347 10.76 -13.18 -36.13
C VAL A 347 10.32 -11.77 -35.75
N VAL A 348 9.66 -11.66 -34.59
CA VAL A 348 9.05 -10.41 -34.10
C VAL A 348 9.50 -10.08 -32.69
N ASP A 349 9.95 -8.83 -32.49
CA ASP A 349 10.23 -8.24 -31.19
C ASP A 349 8.95 -7.59 -30.66
N PHE A 350 8.46 -8.01 -29.50
CA PHE A 350 7.28 -7.41 -28.87
C PHE A 350 7.70 -6.36 -27.84
N GLU A 351 7.03 -5.22 -27.86
CA GLU A 351 7.34 -4.11 -26.95
C GLU A 351 6.04 -3.47 -26.44
N LEU A 352 5.94 -3.34 -25.12
CA LEU A 352 4.83 -2.74 -24.38
C LEU A 352 5.40 -1.69 -23.42
N ASP A 353 4.65 -0.65 -23.14
CA ASP A 353 4.96 0.36 -22.13
C ASP A 353 4.53 -0.05 -20.70
N ALA A 354 3.77 -1.15 -20.61
CA ALA A 354 3.40 -1.81 -19.37
C ALA A 354 4.63 -2.32 -18.60
N LYS A 355 4.95 -1.66 -17.48
CA LYS A 355 6.06 -2.01 -16.56
C LYS A 355 5.74 -3.18 -15.61
N THR A 356 4.78 -4.03 -15.95
CA THR A 356 4.10 -4.92 -15.00
C THR A 356 5.05 -5.83 -14.22
#